data_AF-A0A535DLD1-F1
#
_entry.id   AF-A0A535DLD1-F1
#
_cell.length_a   1.000
_cell.length_b   1.000
_cell.length_c   1.000
_cell.angle_alpha   90.00
_cell.angle_beta   90.00
_cell.angle_gamma   90.00
#
_symmetry.space_group_name_H-M   'P 1'
#
loop_
_entity.id
_entity.type
_entity.pdbx_description
1 polymer ?
#
loop_
_entity_poly.entity_id
_entity_poly.type
_entity_poly.pdbx_seq_one_letter_code
_entity_poly.pdbx_strand_id
1 'polypeptide(L)'
;MTEARLILICGLPGSGKTTLAKQLAPKVPAVRFCPDEWKHDLGIDYYDEEMRVRLEERIWRLGQELLGLGQSVILENGFWARE
;
A
#
# COMPACT_ATOMS: atom_id res chain seq x y z
N MET A 1 17.12 -8.24 16.71
CA MET A 1 15.74 -7.90 16.31
C MET A 1 15.78 -7.64 14.82
N THR A 2 14.91 -8.24 14.02
CA THR A 2 14.86 -7.96 12.58
C THR A 2 14.29 -6.56 12.36
N GLU A 3 15.00 -5.74 11.59
CA GLU A 3 14.58 -4.39 11.25
C GLU A 3 13.27 -4.41 10.44
N ALA A 4 12.34 -3.51 10.78
CA ALA A 4 11.10 -3.35 10.03
C ALA A 4 11.40 -2.83 8.62
N ARG A 5 10.71 -3.37 7.61
CA ARG A 5 10.95 -3.01 6.21
C ARG A 5 9.73 -2.33 5.62
N LEU A 6 9.96 -1.20 4.96
CA LEU A 6 9.02 -0.63 4.00
C LEU A 6 9.32 -1.22 2.62
N ILE A 7 8.34 -1.87 2.01
CA ILE A 7 8.44 -2.43 0.66
C ILE A 7 7.43 -1.72 -0.22
N LEU A 8 7.92 -1.07 -1.27
CA LEU A 8 7.09 -0.39 -2.26
C LEU A 8 7.00 -1.27 -3.51
N ILE A 9 5.79 -1.58 -3.95
CA ILE A 9 5.53 -2.37 -5.16
C ILE A 9 4.82 -1.47 -6.18
N CYS A 10 5.56 -1.09 -7.21
CA CYS A 10 5.14 -0.21 -8.29
C CYS A 10 5.03 -0.96 -9.63
N GLY A 11 4.18 -0.48 -10.54
CA GLY A 11 3.94 -1.11 -11.82
C GLY A 11 2.59 -0.71 -12.43
N LEU A 12 2.44 -0.93 -13.74
CA LEU A 12 1.21 -0.63 -14.47
C LEU A 12 0.03 -1.52 -14.02
N PRO A 13 -1.23 -1.11 -14.27
CA PRO A 13 -2.37 -2.00 -14.12
C PRO A 13 -2.15 -3.31 -14.88
N GLY A 14 -2.47 -4.45 -14.27
CA GLY A 14 -2.25 -5.78 -14.86
C GLY A 14 -0.82 -6.32 -14.81
N SER A 15 0.18 -5.57 -14.30
CA SER A 15 1.58 -6.02 -14.26
C SER A 15 1.89 -7.08 -13.17
N GLY A 16 0.88 -7.53 -12.42
CA GLY A 16 1.03 -8.55 -11.38
C GLY A 16 1.45 -8.04 -10.00
N LYS A 17 1.40 -6.72 -9.74
CA LYS A 17 1.73 -6.11 -8.42
C LYS A 17 1.00 -6.79 -7.26
N THR A 18 -0.31 -6.97 -7.39
CA THR A 18 -1.16 -7.52 -6.33
C THR A 18 -0.81 -8.95 -6.02
N THR A 19 -0.52 -9.73 -7.06
CA THR A 19 -0.05 -11.10 -6.94
C THR A 19 1.28 -11.15 -6.19
N LEU A 20 2.25 -10.33 -6.57
CA LEU A 20 3.56 -10.27 -5.90
C LEU A 20 3.42 -9.82 -4.44
N ALA A 21 2.63 -8.78 -4.17
CA ALA A 21 2.41 -8.24 -2.84
C ALA A 21 1.78 -9.29 -1.90
N LYS A 22 0.76 -10.02 -2.38
CA LYS A 22 0.11 -11.11 -1.65
C LYS A 22 1.05 -12.28 -1.36
N GLN A 23 1.96 -12.61 -2.29
CA GLN A 23 2.97 -13.65 -2.08
C GLN A 23 4.09 -13.24 -1.13
N LEU A 24 4.43 -11.95 -1.09
CA LEU A 24 5.53 -11.42 -0.29
C LEU A 24 5.14 -11.14 1.16
N ALA A 25 3.91 -10.69 1.40
CA ALA A 25 3.40 -10.36 2.74
C ALA A 25 3.67 -11.46 3.80
N PRO A 26 3.37 -12.75 3.57
CA PRO A 26 3.66 -13.80 4.56
C PRO A 26 5.16 -14.13 4.70
N LYS A 27 6.00 -13.79 3.70
CA LYS A 27 7.45 -14.04 3.73
C LYS A 27 8.23 -12.95 4.48
N VAL A 28 7.70 -11.72 4.48
CA VAL A 28 8.27 -10.54 5.16
C VAL A 28 7.41 -10.13 6.38
N PRO A 29 6.67 -11.09 6.97
CA PRO A 29 5.49 -10.89 7.83
C PRO A 29 4.97 -9.45 7.88
N ALA A 30 4.53 -8.95 6.74
CA ALA A 30 4.23 -7.53 6.51
C ALA A 30 2.72 -7.28 6.39
N VAL A 31 2.28 -6.12 6.88
CA VAL A 31 0.93 -5.59 6.61
C VAL A 31 0.92 -5.01 5.20
N ARG A 32 -0.01 -5.46 4.37
CA ARG A 32 -0.14 -5.01 2.97
C ARG A 32 -1.24 -3.98 2.85
N PHE A 33 -0.95 -2.87 2.18
CA PHE A 33 -1.93 -1.87 1.78
C PHE A 33 -2.01 -1.80 0.26
N CYS A 34 -3.24 -1.88 -0.25
CA CYS A 34 -3.58 -1.71 -1.67
C CYS A 34 -4.74 -0.70 -1.74
N PRO A 35 -4.50 0.54 -2.21
CA PRO A 35 -5.53 1.56 -2.28
C PRO A 35 -6.76 1.12 -3.10
N ASP A 36 -6.58 0.32 -4.15
CA ASP A 36 -7.69 -0.17 -4.99
C ASP A 36 -8.64 -1.10 -4.22
N GLU A 37 -8.09 -1.98 -3.36
CA GLU A 37 -8.90 -2.84 -2.48
C GLU A 37 -9.61 -1.99 -1.41
N TRP A 38 -8.95 -0.98 -0.85
CA TRP A 38 -9.59 -0.06 0.10
C TRP A 38 -10.73 0.74 -0.54
N LYS A 39 -10.53 1.24 -1.77
CA LYS A 39 -11.58 1.92 -2.52
C LYS A 39 -12.79 1.01 -2.74
N HIS A 40 -12.52 -0.24 -3.15
CA HIS A 40 -13.55 -1.25 -3.34
C HIS A 40 -14.35 -1.49 -2.06
N ASP A 41 -13.66 -1.83 -0.97
CA ASP A 41 -14.27 -2.24 0.30
C ASP A 41 -15.05 -1.10 0.98
N LEU A 42 -14.61 0.15 0.77
CA LEU A 42 -15.25 1.35 1.32
C LEU A 42 -16.29 1.98 0.38
N GLY A 43 -16.50 1.43 -0.82
CA GLY A 43 -17.44 1.97 -1.81
C GLY A 43 -17.04 3.37 -2.33
N ILE A 44 -15.74 3.66 -2.38
CA ILE A 44 -15.20 4.91 -2.92
C ILE A 44 -15.18 4.82 -4.44
N ASP A 45 -15.66 5.87 -5.12
CA ASP A 45 -15.56 5.98 -6.57
C ASP A 45 -14.07 5.94 -7.02
N TYR A 46 -13.77 5.05 -7.97
CA TYR A 46 -12.42 4.90 -8.50
C TYR A 46 -11.90 6.18 -9.17
N TYR A 47 -12.79 6.99 -9.73
CA TYR A 47 -12.49 8.25 -10.42
C TYR A 47 -12.51 9.48 -9.50
N ASP A 48 -12.81 9.31 -8.21
CA ASP A 48 -12.69 10.38 -7.23
C ASP A 48 -11.20 10.61 -6.89
N GLU A 49 -10.63 11.58 -7.58
CA GLU A 49 -9.23 11.99 -7.45
C GLU A 49 -8.93 12.57 -6.07
N GLU A 50 -9.85 13.36 -5.50
CA GLU A 50 -9.67 13.98 -4.18
C GLU A 50 -9.67 12.91 -3.09
N MET A 51 -10.63 11.99 -3.16
CA MET A 51 -10.70 10.87 -2.22
C MET A 51 -9.51 9.92 -2.39
N ARG A 52 -9.00 9.71 -3.61
CA ARG A 52 -7.76 8.96 -3.83
C ARG A 52 -6.60 9.58 -3.05
N VAL A 53 -6.34 10.88 -3.22
CA VAL A 53 -5.22 11.56 -2.55
C VAL A 53 -5.35 11.43 -1.03
N ARG A 54 -6.55 11.69 -0.48
CA ARG A 54 -6.81 11.57 0.97
C ARG A 54 -6.61 10.14 1.49
N LEU A 55 -7.05 9.13 0.74
CA LEU A 55 -6.87 7.73 1.10
C LEU A 55 -5.40 7.33 1.07
N GLU A 56 -4.66 7.70 0.02
CA GLU A 56 -3.23 7.41 -0.11
C GLU A 56 -2.42 8.08 1.01
N GLU A 57 -2.70 9.35 1.33
CA GLU A 57 -2.08 10.04 2.48
C GLU A 57 -2.37 9.33 3.80
N ARG A 58 -3.60 8.86 4.01
CA ARG A 58 -3.96 8.16 5.25
C ARG A 58 -3.23 6.82 5.35
N ILE A 59 -3.18 6.05 4.26
CA ILE A 59 -2.43 4.79 4.18
C ILE A 59 -0.94 5.04 4.43
N TRP A 60 -0.36 6.11 3.88
CA TRP A 60 1.03 6.48 4.10
C TRP A 60 1.34 6.77 5.57
N ARG A 61 0.48 7.55 6.26
CA ARG A 61 0.65 7.83 7.70
C ARG A 61 0.53 6.55 8.54
N LEU A 62 -0.47 5.72 8.25
CA LEU A 62 -0.65 4.43 8.95
C LEU A 62 0.55 3.49 8.73
N GLY A 63 1.11 3.47 7.52
CA GLY A 63 2.33 2.70 7.22
C GLY A 63 3.52 3.14 8.08
N GLN A 64 3.72 4.45 8.25
CA GLN A 64 4.77 5.00 9.12
C GLN A 64 4.53 4.65 10.59
N GLU A 65 3.29 4.74 11.07
CA GLU A 65 2.92 4.34 12.44
C GLU A 65 3.29 2.87 12.68
N LEU A 66 2.94 1.97 11.76
CA LEU A 66 3.27 0.54 11.85
C LEU A 66 4.78 0.28 11.82
N LEU A 67 5.51 0.96 10.94
CA LEU A 67 6.98 0.85 10.89
C LEU A 67 7.62 1.28 12.21
N GLY A 68 7.13 2.37 12.83
CA GLY A 68 7.56 2.82 14.14
C GLY A 68 7.33 1.80 15.27
N LEU A 69 6.35 0.91 15.09
CA LEU A 69 6.05 -0.21 15.99
C LEU A 69 6.83 -1.50 15.65
N GLY A 70 7.73 -1.46 14.67
CA GLY A 70 8.52 -2.61 14.23
C GLY A 70 7.80 -3.52 13.24
N GLN A 71 6.61 -3.14 12.76
CA GLN A 71 5.85 -3.91 11.79
C GLN A 71 6.30 -3.57 10.36
N SER A 72 6.68 -4.59 9.59
CA SER A 72 6.99 -4.40 8.17
C SER A 72 5.72 -4.08 7.38
N VAL A 73 5.84 -3.26 6.34
CA VAL A 73 4.72 -2.75 5.55
C VAL A 73 5.01 -2.93 4.07
N ILE A 74 4.01 -3.39 3.32
CA ILE A 74 4.01 -3.41 1.86
C ILE A 74 2.99 -2.37 1.38
N LEU A 75 3.43 -1.39 0.59
CA LEU A 75 2.56 -0.46 -0.12
C LEU A 75 2.54 -0.84 -1.59
N GLU A 76 1.36 -1.17 -2.10
CA GLU A 76 1.14 -1.50 -3.50
C GLU A 76 0.36 -0.36 -4.16
N ASN A 77 1.06 0.48 -4.93
CA ASN A 77 0.44 1.58 -5.65
C ASN A 77 1.24 1.92 -6.93
N GLY A 78 0.68 2.79 -7.76
CA GLY A 78 1.37 3.35 -8.92
C GLY A 78 2.51 4.33 -8.58
N PHE A 79 2.47 4.99 -7.42
CA PHE A 79 3.47 5.99 -6.99
C PHE A 79 3.85 7.01 -8.09
N TRP A 80 2.86 7.44 -8.87
CA TRP A 80 3.07 8.33 -10.02
C TRP A 80 3.08 9.82 -9.64
N ALA A 81 2.86 10.15 -8.36
CA ALA A 81 2.97 11.50 -7.85
C ALA A 81 4.42 11.98 -7.93
N ARG A 82 4.62 13.23 -8.35
CA ARG A 82 5.95 13.85 -8.46
C ARG A 82 6.41 14.54 -7.17
N GLU A 83 5.54 14.59 -6.17
CA GLU A 83 5.67 15.43 -4.97
C GLU A 83 5.41 14.57 -3.72
#